data_AF-A0A9E1RDE4-F1
#
_entry.id   AF-A0A9E1RDE4-F1
#
_cell.length_a   1.000
_cell.length_b   1.000
_cell.length_c   1.000
_cell.angle_alpha   90.00
_cell.angle_beta   90.00
_cell.angle_gamma   90.00
#
_symmetry.space_group_name_H-M   'P 1'
#
loop_
_entity.id
_entity.type
_entity.pdbx_description
1 polymer ?
#
loop_
_entity_poly.entity_id
_entity_poly.type
_entity_poly.pdbx_seq_one_letter_code
_entity_poly.pdbx_strand_id
1 'polypeptide(L)' 'MKAGDKIKIDFAGKKKDATVDKVFPKTVYLKVDFDKDKQKTIKRKLSQIDGGKSKKK' A
#
# COMPACT_ATOMS: atom_id res chain seq x y z
N MET A 1 4.02 -10.21 -2.85
CA MET A 1 4.07 -8.91 -3.57
C MET A 1 5.50 -8.65 -4.03
N LYS A 2 5.72 -8.18 -5.26
CA LYS A 2 7.05 -7.76 -5.75
C LYS A 2 7.15 -6.24 -5.79
N ALA A 3 8.36 -5.69 -5.74
CA ALA A 3 8.59 -4.26 -6.01
C ALA A 3 8.26 -3.97 -7.49
N GLY A 4 7.49 -2.92 -7.74
CA GLY A 4 6.96 -2.54 -9.05
C GLY A 4 5.48 -2.86 -9.27
N ASP A 5 4.87 -3.69 -8.40
CA ASP A 5 3.44 -3.99 -8.49
C ASP A 5 2.58 -2.77 -8.19
N LYS A 6 1.57 -2.51 -9.02
CA LYS A 6 0.51 -1.53 -8.73
C LYS A 6 -0.63 -2.22 -7.98
N ILE A 7 -0.92 -1.75 -6.79
CA ILE A 7 -2.02 -2.21 -5.94
C ILE A 7 -2.93 -1.05 -5.57
N LYS A 8 -4.23 -1.31 -5.37
CA LYS A 8 -5.14 -0.35 -4.76
C LYS A 8 -5.15 -0.54 -3.26
N ILE A 9 -4.81 0.51 -2.53
CA ILE A 9 -4.88 0.53 -1.07
C ILE A 9 -6.01 1.46 -0.61
N ASP A 10 -6.63 1.13 0.52
CA ASP A 10 -7.46 2.08 1.24
C ASP A 10 -6.55 3.00 2.07
N PHE A 11 -6.57 4.29 1.77
CA PHE A 11 -5.79 5.28 2.48
C PHE A 11 -6.66 6.50 2.79
N ALA A 12 -6.83 6.78 4.08
CA ALA A 12 -7.70 7.85 4.60
C ALA A 12 -9.16 7.72 4.11
N GLY A 13 -9.71 6.50 4.06
CA GLY A 13 -11.08 6.22 3.63
C GLY A 13 -11.32 6.39 2.13
N LYS A 14 -10.25 6.53 1.35
CA LYS A 14 -10.29 6.58 -0.12
C LYS A 14 -9.42 5.47 -0.68
N LYS A 15 -9.92 4.81 -1.73
CA LYS A 15 -9.12 3.88 -2.53
C LYS A 15 -8.15 4.70 -3.39
N LYS A 16 -6.87 4.41 -3.26
CA LYS A 16 -5.80 5.05 -4.02
C LYS A 16 -4.91 3.99 -4.65
N ASP A 17 -4.43 4.31 -5.85
CA ASP A 17 -3.45 3.50 -6.55
C ASP A 17 -2.07 3.72 -5.94
N ALA A 18 -1.40 2.61 -5.66
CA ALA A 18 -0.12 2.56 -4.99
C ALA A 18 0.81 1.60 -5.71
N THR A 19 2.04 2.02 -5.97
CA THR A 19 3.09 1.16 -6.51
C THR A 19 3.97 0.68 -5.37
N VAL A 20 4.22 -0.61 -5.29
CA VAL A 20 5.15 -1.19 -4.31
C VAL A 20 6.56 -0.73 -4.67
N ASP A 21 7.15 0.11 -3.84
CA ASP A 21 8.51 0.61 -4.06
C ASP A 21 9.55 -0.38 -3.50
N LYS A 22 9.37 -0.81 -2.25
CA LYS A 22 10.24 -1.78 -1.59
C LYS A 22 9.44 -2.77 -0.77
N VAL A 23 9.81 -4.04 -0.86
CA VAL A 23 9.25 -5.12 -0.04
C VAL A 23 10.32 -5.60 0.92
N PHE A 24 10.04 -5.50 2.21
CA PHE A 24 10.81 -6.14 3.27
C PHE A 24 9.97 -7.26 3.88
N PRO A 25 10.60 -8.25 4.54
CA PRO A 25 9.87 -9.38 5.12
C PRO A 25 8.79 -8.99 6.14
N LYS A 26 8.92 -7.85 6.84
CA LYS A 26 7.93 -7.36 7.83
C LYS A 26 7.17 -6.11 7.38
N THR A 27 7.72 -5.34 6.44
CA THR A 27 7.19 -4.04 6.04
C THR A 27 7.25 -3.85 4.55
N VAL A 28 6.29 -3.14 4.00
CA VAL A 28 6.25 -2.74 2.61
C VAL A 28 6.23 -1.22 2.53
N TYR A 29 7.00 -0.69 1.59
CA TYR A 29 6.98 0.71 1.21
C TYR A 29 6.19 0.82 -0.09
N LEU A 30 5.16 1.66 -0.05
CA LEU A 30 4.23 1.89 -1.15
C LEU A 30 4.32 3.35 -1.56
N LYS A 31 4.64 3.62 -2.82
CA LYS A 31 4.47 4.94 -3.43
C LYS A 31 3.01 5.09 -3.84
N VAL A 32 2.29 5.99 -3.21
CA VAL A 32 0.91 6.28 -3.58
C VAL A 32 0.88 7.43 -4.56
N ASP A 33 0.15 7.23 -5.65
CA ASP A 33 -0.10 8.26 -6.64
C ASP A 33 -1.22 9.15 -6.11
N PHE A 34 -0.87 10.23 -5.43
CA PHE A 34 -1.82 11.30 -5.14
C PHE A 34 -1.78 12.28 -6.31
N ASP A 35 -2.94 12.65 -6.85
CA ASP A 35 -3.07 13.70 -7.87
C ASP A 35 -2.30 14.98 -7.54
N LYS A 36 -2.24 15.33 -6.25
CA LYS A 36 -1.53 16.50 -5.74
C LYS A 36 -0.12 16.19 -5.21
N ASP A 37 0.24 14.92 -5.00
CA ASP A 37 1.46 14.47 -4.33
C ASP A 37 1.93 13.10 -4.86
N LYS A 38 2.41 13.08 -6.11
CA LYS A 38 2.73 11.85 -6.86
C LYS A 38 3.85 10.97 -6.28
N GLN A 39 4.56 11.41 -5.24
CA GLN A 39 5.72 10.69 -4.70
C GLN A 39 5.60 10.31 -3.21
N LYS A 40 4.41 10.41 -2.63
CA LYS A 40 4.25 10.12 -1.21
C LYS A 40 4.47 8.62 -0.95
N THR A 41 5.53 8.31 -0.21
CA THR A 41 5.87 6.94 0.16
C THR A 41 5.31 6.62 1.54
N ILE A 42 4.56 5.52 1.62
CA ILE A 42 3.88 5.07 2.83
C ILE A 42 4.53 3.77 3.29
N LYS A 43 5.02 3.76 4.52
CA LYS A 43 5.49 2.56 5.19
C LYS A 43 4.31 1.86 5.85
N ARG A 44 4.07 0.59 5.50
CA ARG A 44 3.04 -0.25 6.12
C ARG A 44 3.62 -1.61 6.49
N LYS A 45 3.04 -2.25 7.50
CA LYS A 45 3.40 -3.64 7.83
C LYS A 45 2.80 -4.56 6.77
N LEU A 46 3.55 -5.58 6.38
CA LEU A 46 3.08 -6.56 5.38
C LEU A 46 1.77 -7.22 5.85
N SER A 47 1.66 -7.52 7.15
CA SER A 47 0.45 -8.06 7.78
C SER A 47 -0.80 -7.19 7.64
N GLN A 48 -0.66 -5.86 7.46
CA GLN A 48 -1.81 -4.96 7.26
C GLN A 48 -2.22 -4.83 5.80
N ILE A 49 -1.31 -5.11 4.86
CA ILE A 49 -1.56 -5.04 3.43
C ILE A 49 -2.12 -6.38 2.93
N ASP A 50 -1.54 -7.49 3.39
CA ASP A 50 -1.96 -8.84 3.03
C ASP A 50 -3.18 -9.32 3.84
N GLY A 51 -3.34 -8.82 5.08
CA GLY A 51 -4.38 -9.23 6.03
C GLY A 51 -5.59 -8.30 6.15
N GLY A 52 -5.82 -7.38 5.21
CA GLY A 52 -6.95 -6.44 5.25
C GLY A 52 -8.30 -7.02 4.80
N LYS A 53 -8.33 -8.21 4.18
CA LYS A 53 -9.56 -8.96 3.93
C LYS A 53 -9.75 -10.03 5.01
N SER A 54 -10.17 -9.62 6.21
CA SER A 54 -10.92 -10.44 7.16
C SER A 54 -11.33 -9.61 8.39
N LYS A 55 -12.28 -8.70 8.24
CA LYS A 55 -13.29 -8.51 9.28
C LYS A 55 -14.66 -8.78 8.66
N LYS A 56 -14.99 -10.06 8.61
CA LYS A 56 -16.37 -10.53 8.61
C LYS A 56 -16.79 -10.59 10.08
N LYS A 57 -17.58 -9.63 10.52
CA LYS A 57 -18.71 -9.82 11.45
C LYS A 57 -19.52 -8.54 11.49
#